data_AF-A0AAV9BYR1-F1
#
_entry.id   AF-A0AAV9BYR1-F1
#
_cell.length_a   1.000
_cell.length_b   1.000
_cell.length_c   1.000
_cell.angle_alpha   90.00
_cell.angle_beta   90.00
_cell.angle_gamma   90.00
#
_symmetry.space_group_name_H-M   'P 1'
#
loop_
_entity.id
_entity.type
_entity.pdbx_description
1 polymer ?
#
loop_
_entity_poly.entity_id
_entity_poly.type
_entity_poly.pdbx_seq_one_letter_code
_entity_poly.pdbx_strand_id
1 'polypeptide(L)' 'MGVEKEEEVTRGGIRAVEPRPRKGVSSRIVDWLERAVVYLTYDKSKPQHYLAGNFAPVADETPPCTDLIVRGSLPV' A
#
# COMPACT_ATOMS: atom_id res chain seq x y z
N MET A 1 -22.66 -23.13 -2.92
CA MET A 1 -21.77 -22.83 -1.78
C MET A 1 -21.78 -21.33 -1.61
N GLY A 2 -22.23 -20.84 -0.46
CA GLY A 2 -22.80 -19.51 -0.27
C GLY A 2 -21.86 -18.36 -0.60
N VAL A 3 -22.41 -17.32 -1.23
CA VAL A 3 -21.79 -16.01 -1.28
C VAL A 3 -22.09 -15.35 0.05
N GLU A 4 -21.16 -15.46 0.99
CA GLU A 4 -21.21 -14.70 2.24
C GLU A 4 -20.98 -13.23 1.89
N LYS A 5 -21.98 -12.39 2.21
CA LYS A 5 -21.86 -10.93 2.12
C LYS A 5 -21.02 -10.48 3.30
N GLU A 6 -19.82 -9.98 3.03
CA GLU A 6 -19.04 -9.24 4.01
C GLU A 6 -19.74 -7.90 4.29
N GLU A 7 -20.09 -7.67 5.56
CA GLU A 7 -20.59 -6.37 6.00
C GLU A 7 -19.46 -5.34 5.92
N GLU A 8 -19.67 -4.36 5.04
CA GLU A 8 -18.74 -3.29 4.73
C GLU A 8 -18.79 -2.21 5.83
N VAL A 9 -17.80 -2.24 6.75
CA VAL A 9 -17.64 -1.17 7.74
C VAL A 9 -16.95 0.02 7.09
N THR A 10 -17.74 0.90 6.46
CA THR A 10 -17.29 2.23 6.00
C THR A 10 -17.30 3.21 7.16
N ARG A 11 -16.26 3.21 7.99
CA ARG A 11 -16.01 4.34 8.90
C ARG A 11 -15.15 5.38 8.18
N GLY A 12 -15.78 6.44 7.68
CA GLY A 12 -15.07 7.65 7.22
C GLY A 12 -14.43 7.60 5.83
N GLY A 13 -14.94 6.77 4.91
CA GLY A 13 -14.51 6.78 3.50
C GLY A 13 -13.18 6.07 3.20
N ILE A 14 -12.50 5.53 4.21
CA ILE A 14 -11.32 4.68 4.03
C ILE A 14 -11.79 3.25 3.86
N ARG A 15 -11.66 2.72 2.64
CA ARG A 15 -11.90 1.30 2.35
C ARG A 15 -10.71 0.50 2.86
N ALA A 16 -10.91 -0.26 3.94
CA ALA A 16 -9.90 -1.22 4.39
C ALA A 16 -9.59 -2.19 3.24
N VAL A 17 -8.35 -2.17 2.76
CA VAL A 17 -7.89 -3.12 1.75
C VAL A 17 -7.57 -4.41 2.49
N GLU A 18 -8.52 -5.35 2.51
CA GLU A 18 -8.32 -6.68 3.07
C GLU A 18 -8.06 -7.67 1.91
N PRO A 19 -6.81 -7.78 1.41
CA PRO A 19 -6.52 -8.71 0.33
C PRO A 19 -6.74 -10.14 0.84
N ARG A 20 -7.27 -11.01 -0.02
CA ARG A 20 -7.35 -12.46 0.22
C ARG A 20 -6.26 -13.18 -0.58
N PRO A 21 -4.97 -13.11 -0.16
CA PRO A 21 -3.87 -13.67 -0.93
C PRO A 21 -4.00 -15.20 -0.99
N ARG A 22 -3.98 -15.75 -2.21
CA ARG A 22 -3.95 -17.20 -2.42
C ARG A 22 -2.50 -17.67 -2.32
N LYS A 23 -2.04 -17.97 -1.10
CA LYS A 23 -0.68 -18.44 -0.80
C LYS A 23 -0.44 -19.89 -1.24
N GLY A 24 -0.59 -20.17 -2.53
CA GLY A 24 -0.34 -21.48 -3.13
C GLY A 24 1.12 -21.70 -3.52
N VAL A 25 1.49 -22.96 -3.75
CA VAL A 25 2.84 -23.35 -4.23
C VAL A 25 3.19 -22.64 -5.55
N SER A 26 2.20 -22.48 -6.45
CA SER A 26 2.38 -21.76 -7.71
C SER A 26 2.75 -20.29 -7.51
N SER A 27 2.10 -19.59 -6.57
CA SER A 27 2.43 -18.20 -6.25
C SER A 27 3.88 -18.04 -5.83
N ARG A 28 4.39 -18.97 -5.00
CA ARG A 28 5.77 -18.92 -4.52
C ARG A 28 6.80 -19.12 -5.64
N ILE A 29 6.47 -19.94 -6.64
CA ILE A 29 7.34 -20.15 -7.81
C ILE A 29 7.37 -18.88 -8.65
N VAL A 30 6.21 -18.24 -8.87
CA VAL A 30 6.10 -16.97 -9.60
C VAL A 30 6.91 -15.88 -8.88
N ASP A 31 6.74 -15.72 -7.57
CA ASP A 31 7.50 -14.74 -6.77
C ASP A 31 9.02 -14.96 -6.88
N TRP A 32 9.47 -16.22 -6.87
CA TRP A 32 10.89 -16.54 -6.96
C TRP A 32 11.46 -16.22 -8.35
N LEU A 33 10.71 -16.53 -9.41
CA LEU A 33 11.09 -16.19 -10.78
C LEU A 33 11.14 -14.67 -10.98
N GLU A 34 10.11 -13.95 -10.52
CA GLU A 34 10.07 -12.48 -10.57
C GLU A 34 11.28 -11.89 -9.85
N ARG A 35 11.58 -12.36 -8.63
CA ARG A 35 12.72 -11.88 -7.86
C ARG A 35 14.06 -12.11 -8.59
N ALA A 36 14.22 -13.26 -9.25
CA ALA A 36 15.43 -13.54 -10.04
C ALA A 36 15.55 -12.56 -11.22
N VAL A 37 14.46 -12.30 -11.94
CA VAL A 37 14.43 -11.34 -13.07
C VAL A 37 14.74 -9.92 -12.59
N VAL A 38 14.11 -9.46 -11.52
CA VAL A 38 14.36 -8.13 -10.94
C VAL A 38 15.82 -8.00 -10.51
N TYR A 39 16.38 -9.01 -9.83
CA TYR A 39 17.78 -8.96 -9.39
C TYR A 39 18.77 -8.83 -10.56
N LEU A 40 18.50 -9.49 -11.69
CA LEU A 40 19.36 -9.45 -12.86
C LEU A 40 19.22 -8.15 -13.68
N THR A 41 18.05 -7.52 -13.65
CA THR A 41 17.74 -6.36 -14.49
C THR A 41 17.83 -5.02 -13.77
N TYR A 42 17.71 -5.03 -12.43
CA TYR A 42 17.67 -3.82 -11.63
C TYR A 42 19.07 -3.25 -11.40
N ASP A 43 19.27 -2.03 -11.87
CA ASP A 43 20.51 -1.27 -11.70
C ASP A 43 20.34 -0.20 -10.61
N LYS A 44 20.94 -0.46 -9.45
CA LYS A 44 20.93 0.45 -8.28
C LYS A 44 21.68 1.76 -8.52
N SER A 45 22.53 1.85 -9.54
CA SER A 45 23.27 3.08 -9.83
C SER A 45 22.40 4.15 -10.50
N LYS A 46 21.25 3.76 -11.05
CA LYS A 46 20.32 4.69 -11.70
C LYS A 46 19.48 5.44 -10.66
N PRO A 47 19.30 6.76 -10.82
CA PRO A 47 18.53 7.54 -9.86
C PRO A 47 17.04 7.16 -9.91
N GLN A 48 16.43 6.96 -8.75
CA GLN A 48 15.01 6.71 -8.60
C GLN A 48 14.29 7.96 -8.11
N HIS A 49 14.19 8.98 -8.96
CA HIS A 49 13.64 10.28 -8.57
C HIS A 49 12.23 10.20 -7.96
N TYR A 50 11.39 9.28 -8.44
CA TYR A 50 10.03 9.08 -7.95
C TYR A 50 9.91 8.23 -6.69
N LEU A 51 11.02 7.69 -6.16
CA LEU A 51 11.04 6.89 -4.94
C LEU A 51 11.98 7.49 -3.89
N ALA A 52 12.38 8.75 -4.04
CA ALA A 52 13.33 9.43 -3.17
C ALA A 52 12.76 10.73 -2.58
N GLY A 53 13.25 11.10 -1.40
CA GLY A 53 12.83 12.32 -0.69
C GLY A 53 11.33 12.35 -0.42
N ASN A 54 10.68 13.48 -0.69
CA ASN A 54 9.23 13.65 -0.50
C ASN A 54 8.37 12.82 -1.47
N PHE A 55 8.97 12.16 -2.46
CA PHE A 55 8.27 11.25 -3.37
C PHE A 55 8.38 9.78 -2.93
N ALA A 56 9.18 9.48 -1.91
CA ALA A 56 9.28 8.13 -1.38
C ALA A 56 7.94 7.68 -0.79
N PRO A 57 7.60 6.39 -0.90
CA PRO A 57 6.41 5.86 -0.25
C PRO A 57 6.53 6.00 1.27
N VAL A 58 5.41 6.32 1.93
CA VAL A 58 5.30 6.23 3.38
C VAL A 58 5.21 4.75 3.75
N ALA A 59 6.06 4.30 4.68
CA ALA A 59 6.17 2.89 5.03
C ALA A 59 4.87 2.31 5.61
N ASP A 60 4.15 3.13 6.38
CA ASP A 60 2.94 2.74 7.07
C ASP A 60 1.79 3.69 6.72
N GLU A 61 0.59 3.15 6.58
CA GLU A 61 -0.61 3.96 6.43
C GLU A 61 -0.85 4.77 7.71
N THR A 62 -1.08 6.09 7.56
CA THR A 62 -1.39 6.95 8.70
C THR A 62 -2.86 6.77 9.07
N PRO A 63 -3.19 6.36 10.31
CA PRO A 63 -4.58 6.19 10.72
C PRO A 63 -5.31 7.53 10.77
N PRO A 64 -6.65 7.54 10.73
CA PRO A 64 -7.44 8.76 10.92
C PRO A 64 -7.04 9.49 12.21
N CYS A 65 -6.77 10.79 12.10
CA CYS A 65 -6.39 11.66 13.21
C CYS A 65 -7.33 12.87 13.25
N THR A 66 -7.95 13.13 14.40
CA THR A 66 -8.77 14.31 14.64
C THR A 66 -7.93 15.44 15.23
N ASP A 67 -8.46 16.67 15.18
CA ASP A 67 -7.92 17.82 15.93
C ASP A 67 -6.46 18.19 15.56
N LEU A 68 -6.14 18.14 14.26
CA LEU A 68 -4.86 18.65 13.74
C LEU A 68 -4.66 20.10 14.18
N ILE A 69 -3.45 20.41 14.65
CA ILE A 69 -3.11 21.76 15.14
C ILE A 69 -3.27 22.78 14.01
N VAL A 70 -4.21 23.69 14.17
CA VAL A 70 -4.42 24.82 13.25
C VAL A 70 -3.62 26.02 13.75
N ARG A 71 -2.82 26.61 12.86
CA ARG A 71 -2.20 27.93 13.07
C ARG A 71 -2.98 28.96 12.25
N GLY A 72 -3.48 30.02 12.89
CA GLY A 72 -4.33 31.03 12.26
C GLY A 72 -5.83 30.73 12.44
N SER A 73 -6.63 31.04 11.43
CA SER A 73 -8.08 30.82 11.45
C SER A 73 -8.52 30.13 10.16
N LEU A 74 -9.27 29.03 10.27
CA LEU A 74 -9.90 28.40 9.11
C LEU A 74 -11.08 29.27 8.64
N PRO A 75 -11.24 29.50 7.33
CA PRO A 75 -12.40 30.21 6.81
C PRO A 75 -13.68 29.41 7.06
N VAL A 76 -14.77 30.15 7.30
CA VAL A 76 -16.13 29.62 7.46
C VAL A 76 -16.83 29.52 6.12
#